data_AF-M1BWP9-F1
#
_entry.id   AF-M1BWP9-F1
#
_cell.length_a   1.000
_cell.length_b   1.000
_cell.length_c   1.000
_cell.angle_alpha   90.00
_cell.angle_beta   90.00
_cell.angle_gamma   90.00
#
_symmetry.space_group_name_H-M   'P 1'
#
loop_
_entity.id
_entity.type
_entity.pdbx_description
1 polymer ?
#
loop_
_entity_poly.entity_id
_entity_poly.type
_entity_poly.pdbx_seq_one_letter_code
_entity_poly.pdbx_strand_id
1 'polypeptide(L)'
;MTKSSSHENQTFLECLETNSNPSYPISSLVFSPNNSSFPSVLQAYIRNLRFNESTTRKSLFILTAQHESHIQASIIYAKSQGTCANEN
;
A
#
# COMPACT_ATOMS: atom_id res chain seq x y z
N MET A 1 -20.60 6.51 3.68
CA MET A 1 -19.71 7.61 4.15
C MET A 1 -18.44 7.52 3.34
N THR A 2 -18.22 8.47 2.43
CA THR A 2 -17.04 8.55 1.56
C THR A 2 -15.80 8.85 2.40
N LYS A 3 -15.02 7.82 2.72
CA LYS A 3 -13.72 7.95 3.38
C LYS A 3 -12.77 8.59 2.37
N SER A 4 -12.24 9.75 2.71
CA SER A 4 -11.34 10.54 1.85
C SER A 4 -10.08 9.72 1.55
N SER A 5 -9.98 9.21 0.33
CA SER A 5 -8.89 8.33 -0.10
C SER A 5 -7.50 8.98 0.01
N SER A 6 -7.41 10.31 -0.05
CA SER A 6 -6.13 11.03 0.05
C SER A 6 -5.51 10.94 1.45
N HIS A 7 -6.34 10.98 2.50
CA HIS A 7 -5.85 10.98 3.88
C HIS A 7 -5.36 9.59 4.29
N GLU A 8 -6.05 8.53 3.85
CA GLU A 8 -5.61 7.14 4.07
C GLU A 8 -4.31 6.82 3.33
N ASN A 9 -4.13 7.34 2.11
CA ASN A 9 -2.89 7.19 1.36
C ASN A 9 -1.69 7.78 2.09
N GLN A 10 -1.88 8.95 2.71
CA GLN A 10 -0.80 9.67 3.38
C GLN A 10 -0.45 9.02 4.72
N THR A 11 -1.45 8.67 5.54
CA THR A 11 -1.23 7.92 6.79
C THR A 11 -0.55 6.58 6.52
N PHE A 12 -0.89 5.90 5.43
CA PHE A 12 -0.24 4.64 5.04
C PHE A 12 1.24 4.80 4.74
N LEU A 13 1.61 5.77 3.89
CA LEU A 13 2.99 5.99 3.50
C LEU A 13 3.85 6.42 4.68
N GLU A 14 3.36 7.37 5.50
CA GLU A 14 4.06 7.82 6.71
C GLU A 14 4.30 6.66 7.68
N CYS A 15 3.32 5.76 7.81
CA CYS A 15 3.48 4.55 8.62
C CYS A 15 4.59 3.66 8.16
N LEU A 16 4.56 3.37 6.86
CA LEU A 16 5.46 2.45 6.23
C LEU A 16 6.89 2.98 6.33
N GLU A 17 7.09 4.27 6.06
CA GLU A 17 8.39 4.92 6.19
C GLU A 17 8.91 4.84 7.62
N THR A 18 8.06 5.17 8.61
CA THR A 18 8.44 5.16 10.05
C THR A 18 8.82 3.77 10.55
N ASN A 19 8.15 2.72 10.06
CA ASN A 19 8.36 1.34 10.51
C ASN A 19 9.33 0.55 9.62
N SER A 20 9.82 1.14 8.53
CA SER A 20 10.79 0.53 7.63
C SER A 20 12.21 0.93 8.00
N ASN A 21 13.20 0.16 7.54
CA ASN A 21 14.59 0.53 7.71
C ASN A 21 14.90 1.75 6.82
N PRO A 22 15.39 2.87 7.36
CA PRO A 22 15.65 4.10 6.58
C PRO A 22 16.74 3.92 5.51
N SER A 23 17.58 2.89 5.60
CA SER A 23 18.54 2.52 4.54
C SER A 23 17.86 1.94 3.31
N TYR A 24 16.60 1.50 3.43
CA TYR A 24 15.78 0.91 2.37
C TYR A 24 14.47 1.69 2.25
N PRO A 25 14.43 2.78 1.46
CA PRO A 25 13.26 3.64 1.38
C PRO A 25 12.08 2.94 0.69
N ILE A 26 10.92 2.93 1.35
CA ILE A 26 9.72 2.20 0.91
C ILE A 26 8.77 2.99 0.01
N SER A 27 8.80 4.33 0.03
CA SER A 27 7.82 5.16 -0.68
C SER A 27 7.82 4.95 -2.19
N SER A 28 8.99 4.74 -2.82
CA SER A 28 9.09 4.44 -4.25
C SER A 28 8.52 3.07 -4.65
N LEU A 29 8.22 2.21 -3.68
CA LEU A 29 7.76 0.83 -3.87
C LEU A 29 6.25 0.68 -3.66
N VAL A 30 5.56 1.78 -3.32
CA VAL A 30 4.13 1.84 -3.06
C VAL A 30 3.42 2.51 -4.23
N PHE A 31 2.50 1.76 -4.85
CA PHE A 31 1.64 2.26 -5.91
C PHE A 31 0.23 2.46 -5.39
N SER A 32 -0.32 3.66 -5.58
CA SER A 32 -1.72 4.01 -5.30
C SER A 32 -2.45 4.33 -6.60
N PRO A 33 -3.80 4.37 -6.63
CA PRO A 33 -4.57 4.77 -7.81
C PRO A 33 -4.21 6.14 -8.39
N ASN A 34 -3.54 7.00 -7.61
CA ASN A 34 -3.05 8.30 -8.06
C ASN A 34 -1.77 8.20 -8.91
N ASN A 35 -1.05 7.08 -8.86
CA ASN A 35 0.13 6.83 -9.68
C ASN A 35 -0.30 6.33 -11.07
N SER A 36 0.21 6.96 -12.13
CA SER A 36 -0.07 6.57 -13.52
C SER A 36 0.33 5.12 -13.84
N SER A 37 1.36 4.60 -13.16
CA SER A 37 1.81 3.21 -13.30
C SER A 37 0.91 2.18 -12.61
N PHE A 38 0.02 2.59 -11.70
CA PHE A 38 -0.79 1.67 -10.89
C PHE A 38 -1.64 0.70 -11.71
N PRO A 39 -2.39 1.12 -12.75
CA PRO A 39 -3.18 0.20 -13.56
C PRO A 39 -2.33 -0.88 -14.23
N SER A 40 -1.18 -0.49 -14.81
CA SER A 40 -0.27 -1.42 -15.49
C SER A 40 0.36 -2.42 -14.53
N VAL A 41 0.80 -1.94 -13.35
CA VAL A 41 1.33 -2.81 -12.29
C VAL A 41 0.24 -3.78 -11.82
N LEU A 42 -0.96 -3.30 -11.49
CA LEU A 42 -2.07 -4.15 -11.04
C LEU A 42 -2.39 -5.24 -12.06
N GLN A 43 -2.53 -4.87 -13.34
CA GLN A 43 -2.84 -5.81 -14.42
C GLN A 43 -1.75 -6.86 -14.62
N ALA A 44 -0.47 -6.48 -14.52
CA ALA A 44 0.64 -7.41 -14.66
C ALA A 44 0.63 -8.56 -13.62
N TYR A 45 0.05 -8.32 -12.43
CA TYR A 45 -0.04 -9.30 -11.36
C TYR A 45 -1.39 -10.04 -11.27
N ILE A 46 -2.42 -9.63 -12.02
CA ILE A 46 -3.68 -10.37 -12.09
C ILE A 46 -3.49 -11.62 -12.96
N ARG A 47 -3.54 -12.80 -12.32
CA ARG A 47 -3.44 -14.10 -13.02
C ARG A 47 -4.78 -14.66 -13.46
N ASN A 48 -5.87 -14.29 -12.79
CA ASN A 48 -7.21 -14.76 -13.10
C ASN A 48 -8.07 -13.57 -13.60
N LEU A 49 -8.52 -13.67 -14.85
CA LEU A 49 -9.24 -12.59 -15.53
C LEU A 49 -10.54 -12.17 -14.82
N ARG A 50 -11.17 -13.03 -14.00
CA ARG A 50 -12.34 -12.60 -13.21
C ARG A 50 -12.04 -11.41 -12.29
N PHE A 51 -10.77 -11.23 -11.90
CA PHE A 51 -10.34 -10.14 -11.04
C PHE A 51 -9.95 -8.86 -11.81
N ASN A 52 -10.00 -8.87 -13.15
CA ASN A 52 -9.72 -7.70 -13.98
C ASN A 52 -10.98 -6.86 -14.28
N GLU A 53 -12.17 -7.39 -13.99
CA GLU A 53 -13.45 -6.72 -14.24
C GLU A 53 -13.60 -5.40 -13.46
N SER A 54 -14.32 -4.45 -14.03
CA SER A 54 -14.57 -3.13 -13.42
C SER A 54 -15.43 -3.21 -12.15
N THR A 55 -16.27 -4.23 -12.06
CA THR A 55 -17.16 -4.49 -10.90
C THR A 55 -16.45 -5.17 -9.74
N THR A 56 -15.27 -5.76 -9.98
CA THR A 56 -14.48 -6.40 -8.91
C THR A 56 -13.75 -5.35 -8.10
N ARG A 57 -13.83 -5.45 -6.77
CA ARG A 57 -13.09 -4.55 -5.86
C ARG A 57 -11.59 -4.71 -6.11
N LYS A 58 -10.92 -3.61 -6.45
CA LYS A 58 -9.46 -3.53 -6.67
C LYS A 58 -8.75 -3.11 -5.39
N SER A 59 -7.46 -3.42 -5.32
CA SER A 59 -6.64 -2.98 -4.19
C SER A 59 -6.60 -1.45 -4.09
N LEU A 60 -6.53 -0.93 -2.86
CA LEU A 60 -6.30 0.50 -2.61
C LEU A 60 -4.83 0.87 -2.79
N PHE A 61 -3.91 -0.09 -2.61
CA PHE A 61 -2.47 0.08 -2.78
C PHE A 61 -1.80 -1.22 -3.23
N ILE A 62 -0.64 -1.11 -3.85
CA ILE A 62 0.25 -2.23 -4.13
C ILE A 62 1.61 -1.88 -3.55
N LEU A 63 2.11 -2.74 -2.66
CA LEU A 63 3.49 -2.65 -2.16
C LEU A 63 4.35 -3.71 -2.83
N THR A 64 5.49 -3.28 -3.37
CA THR A 64 6.51 -4.16 -3.96
C THR A 64 7.72 -4.24 -3.05
N ALA A 65 7.62 -5.03 -1.98
CA ALA A 65 8.69 -5.15 -0.99
C ALA A 65 10.00 -5.68 -1.60
N GLN A 66 11.11 -4.97 -1.36
CA GLN A 66 12.47 -5.34 -1.77
C GLN A 66 13.39 -5.67 -0.59
N HIS A 67 12.96 -5.35 0.63
CA HIS A 67 13.69 -5.63 1.87
C HIS A 67 12.71 -6.13 2.94
N GLU A 68 13.19 -6.97 3.85
CA GLU A 68 12.36 -7.61 4.90
C GLU A 68 11.65 -6.58 5.79
N SER A 69 12.28 -5.44 6.04
CA SER A 69 11.67 -4.35 6.82
C SER A 69 10.39 -3.81 6.17
N HIS A 70 10.26 -3.88 4.84
CA HIS A 70 9.03 -3.44 4.16
C HIS A 70 7.86 -4.36 4.49
N ILE A 71 8.13 -5.66 4.62
CA ILE A 71 7.13 -6.67 5.00
C ILE A 71 6.71 -6.43 6.45
N GLN A 72 7.68 -6.23 7.36
CA GLN A 72 7.42 -5.95 8.76
C GLN A 72 6.57 -4.69 8.95
N ALA A 73 6.95 -3.58 8.32
CA ALA A 73 6.20 -2.31 8.35
C ALA A 73 4.75 -2.48 7.87
N SER A 74 4.54 -3.27 6.81
CA SER A 74 3.21 -3.55 6.27
C SER A 74 2.33 -4.36 7.21
N ILE A 75 2.92 -5.36 7.88
CA ILE A 75 2.22 -6.17 8.87
C ILE A 75 1.80 -5.30 10.06
N ILE A 76 2.68 -4.39 10.52
CA ILE A 76 2.38 -3.47 11.61
C ILE A 76 1.18 -2.58 11.23
N TYR A 77 1.23 -1.92 10.07
CA TYR A 77 0.13 -1.07 9.58
C TYR A 77 -1.19 -1.84 9.42
N ALA A 78 -1.14 -3.06 8.87
CA ALA A 78 -2.33 -3.89 8.68
C ALA A 78 -2.96 -4.30 10.02
N LYS A 79 -2.15 -4.65 11.01
CA LYS A 79 -2.62 -4.98 12.37
C LYS A 79 -3.25 -3.77 13.05
N SER A 80 -2.70 -2.59 12.80
CA SER A 80 -3.17 -1.35 13.41
C SER A 80 -4.39 -0.75 12.69
N GLN A 81 -5.11 -1.55 11.88
CA GLN A 81 -6.33 -1.18 11.17
C GLN A 81 -6.20 0.09 10.30
N GLY A 82 -4.98 0.35 9.81
CA GLY A 82 -4.68 1.52 8.99
C GLY A 82 -4.41 2.81 9.77
N THR A 83 -4.21 2.72 11.08
CA THR A 83 -3.70 3.83 11.90
C THR A 83 -2.39 3.38 12.52
N CYS A 84 -1.25 4.01 12.23
CA CYS A 84 -0.04 3.70 13.00
C CYS A 84 -0.34 4.00 14.45
N ALA A 85 -0.38 2.97 15.28
CA ALA A 85 -0.41 3.21 16.70
C ALA A 85 0.90 3.91 17.04
N ASN A 86 0.81 5.19 17.40
CA ASN A 86 1.83 5.79 18.25
C ASN A 86 1.74 5.02 19.57
N GLU A 87 2.50 3.94 19.70
CA GLU A 87 2.77 3.35 21.00
C GLU A 87 3.70 4.31 21.74
N ASN A 88 3.08 5.26 22.46
CA ASN A 88 3.63 5.82 23.70
C ASN A 88 2.85 5.20 24.85
#